data_AF-A0A7W1UFJ6-F1
#
_entry.id   AF-A0A7W1UFJ6-F1
#
_cell.length_a   1.000
_cell.length_b   1.000
_cell.length_c   1.000
_cell.angle_alpha   90.00
_cell.angle_beta   90.00
_cell.angle_gamma   90.00
#
_symmetry.space_group_name_H-M   'P 1'
#
loop_
_entity.id
_entity.type
_entity.pdbx_description
1 polymer ?
#
loop_
_entity_poly.entity_id
_entity_poly.type
_entity_poly.pdbx_seq_one_letter_code
_entity_poly.pdbx_strand_id
1 'polypeptide(L)'
;MVDRCLCFIEHPYVLSALLPDDALSITTGNVRVSEVEPVYGSARVPQNGRGTMSVEPFGVLEHLKVLSPNHVYFLASKAFVLRGYEYYSQGRLESYSWDRTQTTLAAMVRGASSYLVRFGVQNGQLTFSCNCPVWTPESHCKHVICALLTTVNLLLPDTFRMPSSNSTQRAQLTRQLMAGAGSLLPSGPSNPALPPRFEITLRNRHGVSSISITNHGNICQSFAGMPTELAVLLRATQDPAWSVQEGLRDFLKHHGQNHALFFEDADGKYPVEWAPDSLYTTKTELDILGSHVSIAACCLRFGEVQRNTYACMGFAADLDAKKLGPLEHEGGWAVYDLLYANSQRERVIEPEDLLSQPLALPSTPHYRDGWLSSERPTGTDRPTFSIPVEQFIALQFDIPLHEQDRILRSVLLKCAGQEVSLTDHRHSGKTPTYQYRLTFIPETIPMDASVLDLRTGILRAECWLGESKGRPSVPIFRMFPFLEHAKTVSSGLKAKKRRALLYDTFFQLIGHHKPSDVRKLVKACIAQDEFRPFKLKAEAEQILQRFSSPALEPSVRLVVHDGHWCVVVNDWAKEALLYVIPYM
;
A
#
# COMPACT_ATOMS: atom_id res chain seq x y z
N MET A 1 -26.84 -34.42 31.28
CA MET A 1 -26.21 -33.36 30.47
C MET A 1 -24.83 -33.19 31.08
N VAL A 2 -23.84 -33.92 30.55
CA VAL A 2 -22.49 -34.00 31.14
C VAL A 2 -21.77 -32.70 30.80
N ASP A 3 -21.24 -32.01 31.80
CA ASP A 3 -20.49 -30.75 31.68
C ASP A 3 -19.25 -30.98 30.80
N ARG A 4 -19.29 -30.55 29.54
CA ARG A 4 -18.08 -30.48 28.70
C ARG A 4 -17.38 -29.15 28.94
N CYS A 5 -16.29 -29.16 29.69
CA CYS A 5 -15.33 -28.06 29.68
C CYS A 5 -14.45 -28.19 28.43
N LEU A 6 -14.43 -27.14 27.60
CA LEU A 6 -13.48 -27.04 26.49
C LEU A 6 -12.10 -26.69 27.05
N CYS A 7 -11.10 -27.45 26.66
CA CYS A 7 -9.72 -27.17 26.98
C CYS A 7 -9.16 -26.21 25.95
N PHE A 8 -8.63 -25.08 26.40
CA PHE A 8 -8.01 -24.10 25.53
C PHE A 8 -6.58 -24.50 25.23
N ILE A 9 -6.28 -24.61 23.94
CA ILE A 9 -4.93 -24.75 23.39
C ILE A 9 -4.37 -23.33 23.24
N GLU A 10 -3.29 -23.02 23.95
CA GLU A 10 -2.65 -21.70 23.92
C GLU A 10 -2.09 -21.34 22.54
N HIS A 11 -2.47 -20.16 22.03
CA HIS A 11 -1.57 -19.27 21.29
C HIS A 11 -0.93 -18.32 22.33
N PRO A 12 0.27 -17.75 22.09
CA PRO A 12 1.17 -17.31 23.16
C PRO A 12 0.72 -16.01 23.84
N TYR A 13 -0.33 -16.07 24.66
CA TYR A 13 -0.70 -15.07 25.66
C TYR A 13 -1.47 -15.78 26.80
N VAL A 14 -0.74 -15.99 27.89
CA VAL A 14 -1.08 -16.51 29.24
C VAL A 14 -2.55 -16.32 29.70
N LEU A 15 -3.22 -17.38 30.19
CA LEU A 15 -3.63 -17.58 31.62
C LEU A 15 -4.45 -18.86 31.88
N SER A 16 -4.30 -19.32 33.13
CA SER A 16 -4.73 -20.54 33.79
C SER A 16 -6.24 -20.83 33.83
N ALA A 17 -6.57 -22.12 33.94
CA ALA A 17 -7.93 -22.61 34.23
C ALA A 17 -8.19 -22.61 35.75
N LEU A 18 -9.19 -21.85 36.20
CA LEU A 18 -9.67 -21.88 37.59
C LEU A 18 -10.87 -22.83 37.73
N LEU A 19 -10.76 -23.75 38.68
CA LEU A 19 -11.90 -24.44 39.30
C LEU A 19 -12.45 -23.58 40.46
N PRO A 20 -13.72 -23.78 40.88
CA PRO A 20 -14.40 -22.84 41.77
C PRO A 20 -13.95 -23.06 43.21
N ASP A 21 -13.64 -21.98 43.93
CA ASP A 21 -13.76 -21.94 45.39
C ASP A 21 -14.12 -20.54 45.89
N ASP A 22 -14.87 -20.55 46.98
CA ASP A 22 -15.59 -19.45 47.61
C ASP A 22 -14.69 -18.37 48.23
N ALA A 23 -15.30 -17.18 48.31
CA ALA A 23 -15.03 -16.03 49.18
C ALA A 23 -13.72 -15.97 49.99
N LEU A 24 -12.94 -14.89 49.79
CA LEU A 24 -12.50 -13.98 50.86
C LEU A 24 -11.79 -12.74 50.29
N SER A 25 -12.20 -11.58 50.79
CA SER A 25 -11.60 -10.25 50.57
C SER A 25 -10.20 -10.16 51.17
N ILE A 26 -9.31 -9.31 50.62
CA ILE A 26 -8.42 -8.40 51.36
C ILE A 26 -7.83 -7.33 50.41
N THR A 27 -7.63 -6.15 50.98
CA THR A 27 -7.29 -4.81 50.49
C THR A 27 -5.90 -4.61 49.86
N THR A 28 -5.82 -3.73 48.85
CA THR A 28 -4.60 -3.23 48.20
C THR A 28 -4.00 -2.00 48.89
N GLY A 29 -2.69 -2.00 49.12
CA GLY A 29 -1.88 -0.85 49.52
C GLY A 29 -1.12 -0.23 48.34
N ASN A 30 -1.08 1.10 48.29
CA ASN A 30 -0.42 1.93 47.28
C ASN A 30 1.10 2.04 47.52
N VAL A 31 1.90 2.04 46.44
CA VAL A 31 3.28 2.56 46.43
C VAL A 31 3.46 3.50 45.23
N ARG A 32 4.02 4.69 45.51
CA ARG A 32 4.35 5.78 44.59
C ARG A 32 5.65 5.49 43.83
N VAL A 33 5.71 5.93 42.57
CA VAL A 33 6.95 6.05 41.77
C VAL A 33 7.25 7.53 41.57
N SER A 34 8.50 7.92 41.78
CA SER A 34 9.05 9.27 41.66
C SER A 34 9.62 9.54 40.26
N GLU A 35 9.34 10.74 39.74
CA GLU A 35 9.80 11.29 38.47
C GLU A 35 11.28 11.72 38.50
N VAL A 36 11.95 11.64 37.34
CA VAL A 36 13.27 12.22 37.07
C VAL A 36 13.18 13.06 35.80
N GLU A 37 13.51 14.34 35.89
CA GLU A 37 13.60 15.29 34.77
C GLU A 37 14.92 15.15 33.98
N PRO A 38 14.95 15.44 32.66
CA PRO A 38 16.18 15.60 31.90
C PRO A 38 16.53 17.07 31.61
N VAL A 39 17.83 17.36 31.71
CA VAL A 39 18.49 18.66 31.48
C VAL A 39 18.78 18.87 29.98
N TYR A 40 18.45 20.06 29.46
CA TYR A 40 18.76 20.52 28.11
C TYR A 40 20.21 21.06 28.00
N GLY A 41 20.95 20.60 26.98
CA GLY A 41 22.24 21.16 26.57
C GLY A 41 22.20 21.64 25.11
N SER A 42 22.44 22.94 24.90
CA SER A 42 22.44 23.63 23.60
C SER A 42 23.87 23.74 23.04
N ALA A 43 24.09 23.36 21.77
CA ALA A 43 25.33 23.61 21.04
C ALA A 43 25.06 24.35 19.72
N ARG A 44 25.85 25.41 19.46
CA ARG A 44 25.79 26.31 18.30
C ARG A 44 26.51 25.73 17.08
N VAL A 45 26.00 26.02 15.88
CA VAL A 45 26.65 25.75 14.58
C VAL A 45 26.89 27.09 13.85
N PRO A 46 28.05 27.32 13.21
CA PRO A 46 28.35 28.58 12.53
C PRO A 46 27.90 28.63 11.05
N GLN A 47 27.54 29.84 10.62
CA GLN A 47 27.09 30.21 9.27
C GLN A 47 28.27 30.41 8.31
N ASN A 48 28.12 30.04 7.03
CA ASN A 48 29.01 30.47 5.94
C ASN A 48 28.21 30.93 4.70
N GLY A 49 28.45 32.19 4.31
CA GLY A 49 28.63 32.68 2.93
C GLY A 49 27.50 32.56 1.90
N ARG A 50 26.70 33.62 1.72
CA ARG A 50 25.92 33.89 0.49
C ARG A 50 26.77 34.68 -0.52
N GLY A 51 27.02 34.10 -1.70
CA GLY A 51 27.42 34.85 -2.89
C GLY A 51 26.17 35.32 -3.65
N THR A 52 26.04 36.63 -3.86
CA THR A 52 24.98 37.25 -4.66
C THR A 52 25.33 37.25 -6.14
N MET A 53 24.61 36.49 -6.96
CA MET A 53 24.66 36.64 -8.42
C MET A 53 23.70 37.76 -8.87
N SER A 54 24.21 38.62 -9.76
CA SER A 54 23.51 39.72 -10.42
C SER A 54 22.34 39.23 -11.27
N VAL A 55 21.13 39.73 -10.99
CA VAL A 55 19.92 39.46 -11.78
C VAL A 55 19.88 40.45 -12.94
N GLU A 56 20.00 39.94 -14.16
CA GLU A 56 19.86 40.70 -15.41
C GLU A 56 18.41 41.26 -15.56
N PRO A 57 18.25 42.54 -15.97
CA PRO A 57 17.00 43.29 -15.92
C PRO A 57 15.92 42.88 -16.95
N PHE A 58 16.11 41.83 -17.75
CA PHE A 58 15.15 41.41 -18.79
C PHE A 58 14.49 40.05 -18.56
N GLY A 59 14.67 39.44 -17.38
CA GLY A 59 14.11 38.12 -17.07
C GLY A 59 12.59 38.03 -17.27
N VAL A 60 11.82 39.04 -16.81
CA VAL A 60 10.35 38.93 -16.78
C VAL A 60 9.71 38.77 -18.17
N LEU A 61 10.13 39.58 -19.15
CA LEU A 61 9.55 39.50 -20.51
C LEU A 61 9.93 38.21 -21.23
N GLU A 62 11.18 37.76 -21.10
CA GLU A 62 11.63 36.51 -21.71
C GLU A 62 10.88 35.31 -21.10
N HIS A 63 10.67 35.29 -19.79
CA HIS A 63 9.88 34.24 -19.15
C HIS A 63 8.40 34.31 -19.55
N LEU A 64 7.85 35.50 -19.78
CA LEU A 64 6.47 35.68 -20.26
C LEU A 64 6.28 35.26 -21.73
N LYS A 65 7.31 35.41 -22.59
CA LYS A 65 7.28 34.95 -23.99
C LYS A 65 7.31 33.42 -24.10
N VAL A 66 8.03 32.76 -23.19
CA VAL A 66 8.14 31.29 -23.15
C VAL A 66 6.91 30.65 -22.47
N LEU A 67 6.02 31.45 -21.87
CA LEU A 67 4.80 30.97 -21.23
C LEU A 67 3.80 30.47 -22.27
N SER A 68 3.53 29.15 -22.30
CA SER A 68 2.56 28.60 -23.23
C SER A 68 1.13 29.08 -22.90
N PRO A 69 0.27 29.31 -23.91
CA PRO A 69 -1.14 29.66 -23.68
C PRO A 69 -1.85 28.70 -22.72
N ASN A 70 -1.56 27.41 -22.86
CA ASN A 70 -2.16 26.37 -22.04
C ASN A 70 -1.74 26.48 -20.57
N HIS A 71 -0.52 26.95 -20.29
CA HIS A 71 -0.02 27.15 -18.93
C HIS A 71 -0.92 28.10 -18.11
N VAL A 72 -1.45 29.15 -18.75
CA VAL A 72 -2.30 30.14 -18.05
C VAL A 72 -3.61 29.51 -17.55
N TYR A 73 -4.15 28.50 -18.23
CA TYR A 73 -5.34 27.77 -17.80
C TYR A 73 -5.10 26.82 -16.62
N PHE A 74 -3.84 26.57 -16.26
CA PHE A 74 -3.45 25.66 -15.18
C PHE A 74 -2.92 26.35 -13.92
N LEU A 75 -2.82 27.69 -13.94
CA LEU A 75 -2.32 28.51 -12.83
C LEU A 75 -3.33 28.72 -11.70
N ALA A 76 -4.62 28.47 -11.93
CA ALA A 76 -5.66 28.69 -10.92
C ALA A 76 -6.79 27.67 -11.05
N SER A 77 -7.68 27.62 -10.06
CA SER A 77 -8.89 26.79 -10.14
C SER A 77 -9.72 27.15 -11.38
N LYS A 78 -10.46 26.17 -11.94
CA LYS A 78 -11.33 26.35 -13.11
C LYS A 78 -12.24 27.60 -12.96
N ALA A 79 -12.77 27.84 -11.77
CA ALA A 79 -13.62 29.00 -11.49
C ALA A 79 -12.86 30.35 -11.61
N PHE A 80 -11.61 30.42 -11.16
CA PHE A 80 -10.79 31.64 -11.29
C PHE A 80 -10.25 31.83 -12.71
N VAL A 81 -9.94 30.74 -13.41
CA VAL A 81 -9.51 30.78 -14.80
C VAL A 81 -10.62 31.32 -15.71
N LEU A 82 -11.84 30.80 -15.59
CA LEU A 82 -12.99 31.27 -16.37
C LEU A 82 -13.29 32.75 -16.12
N ARG A 83 -13.32 33.18 -14.84
CA ARG A 83 -13.50 34.60 -14.49
C ARG A 83 -12.33 35.48 -14.95
N GLY A 84 -11.12 34.94 -14.96
CA GLY A 84 -9.94 35.64 -15.48
C GLY A 84 -10.02 35.86 -16.99
N TYR A 85 -10.49 34.85 -17.71
CA TYR A 85 -10.78 34.95 -19.15
C TYR A 85 -11.89 35.96 -19.44
N GLU A 86 -12.97 35.99 -18.65
CA GLU A 86 -14.01 37.03 -18.76
C GLU A 86 -13.41 38.44 -18.61
N TYR A 87 -12.54 38.66 -17.62
CA TYR A 87 -11.89 39.96 -17.42
C TYR A 87 -10.96 40.34 -18.58
N TYR A 88 -10.21 39.36 -19.11
CA TYR A 88 -9.38 39.52 -20.30
C TYR A 88 -10.24 39.89 -21.54
N SER A 89 -11.35 39.16 -21.75
CA SER A 89 -12.27 39.39 -22.87
C SER A 89 -12.92 40.78 -22.85
N GLN A 90 -13.09 41.36 -21.65
CA GLN A 90 -13.62 42.70 -21.43
C GLN A 90 -12.55 43.80 -21.45
N GLY A 91 -11.29 43.47 -21.75
CA GLY A 91 -10.20 44.46 -21.82
C GLY A 91 -9.96 45.19 -20.50
N ARG A 92 -10.06 44.49 -19.37
CA ARG A 92 -9.99 45.09 -18.02
C ARG A 92 -8.58 45.44 -17.55
N LEU A 93 -7.54 45.12 -18.32
CA LEU A 93 -6.19 45.60 -18.05
C LEU A 93 -6.06 47.06 -18.53
N GLU A 94 -5.72 47.96 -17.61
CA GLU A 94 -5.71 49.41 -17.86
C GLU A 94 -4.33 49.94 -18.24
N SER A 95 -3.28 49.46 -17.56
CA SER A 95 -1.92 49.96 -17.77
C SER A 95 -0.83 48.99 -17.31
N TYR A 96 0.38 49.22 -17.83
CA TYR A 96 1.62 48.66 -17.30
C TYR A 96 2.54 49.76 -16.75
N SER A 97 3.33 49.41 -15.74
CA SER A 97 4.43 50.23 -15.24
C SER A 97 5.59 49.34 -14.78
N TRP A 98 6.82 49.71 -15.13
CA TRP A 98 8.03 49.06 -14.65
C TRP A 98 8.50 49.69 -13.34
N ASP A 99 9.10 48.89 -12.46
CA ASP A 99 9.88 49.42 -11.33
C ASP A 99 11.17 50.10 -11.83
N ARG A 100 11.84 50.86 -10.95
CA ARG A 100 13.05 51.62 -11.30
C ARG A 100 14.20 50.73 -11.77
N THR A 101 14.23 49.49 -11.30
CA THR A 101 15.25 48.48 -11.62
C THR A 101 14.89 47.64 -12.85
N GLN A 102 13.71 47.84 -13.45
CA GLN A 102 13.16 47.05 -14.56
C GLN A 102 13.08 45.55 -14.28
N THR A 103 13.13 45.13 -13.01
CA THR A 103 13.07 43.72 -12.59
C THR A 103 11.66 43.26 -12.28
N THR A 104 10.73 44.21 -12.07
CA THR A 104 9.33 43.92 -11.77
C THR A 104 8.41 44.68 -12.71
N LEU A 105 7.55 43.95 -13.42
CA LEU A 105 6.48 44.52 -14.24
C LEU A 105 5.18 44.56 -13.42
N ALA A 106 4.62 45.75 -13.26
CA ALA A 106 3.33 45.92 -12.61
C ALA A 106 2.21 46.18 -13.63
N ALA A 107 1.08 45.54 -13.42
CA ALA A 107 -0.10 45.53 -14.28
C ALA A 107 -1.33 45.94 -13.47
N MET A 108 -2.08 46.95 -13.95
CA MET A 108 -3.28 47.44 -13.28
C MET A 108 -4.54 46.82 -13.90
N VAL A 109 -5.31 46.07 -13.10
CA VAL A 109 -6.53 45.37 -13.55
C VAL A 109 -7.76 45.97 -12.89
N ARG A 110 -8.73 46.41 -13.69
CA ARG A 110 -10.01 46.95 -13.24
C ARG A 110 -10.96 45.85 -12.74
N GLY A 111 -11.38 45.95 -11.48
CA GLY A 111 -12.43 45.09 -10.89
C GLY A 111 -13.47 45.92 -10.13
N ALA A 112 -13.84 45.49 -8.92
CA ALA A 112 -14.60 46.34 -7.99
C ALA A 112 -13.77 47.53 -7.49
N SER A 113 -12.45 47.41 -7.56
CA SER A 113 -11.44 48.46 -7.39
C SER A 113 -10.30 48.18 -8.38
N SER A 114 -9.33 49.07 -8.52
CA SER A 114 -8.12 48.80 -9.31
C SER A 114 -7.17 47.89 -8.52
N TYR A 115 -6.84 46.73 -9.09
CA TYR A 115 -5.97 45.74 -8.49
C TYR A 115 -4.60 45.74 -9.16
N LEU A 116 -3.56 45.77 -8.34
CA LEU A 116 -2.17 45.76 -8.78
C LEU A 116 -1.67 44.32 -8.83
N VAL A 117 -1.29 43.87 -10.01
CA VAL A 117 -0.61 42.59 -10.25
C VAL A 117 0.86 42.87 -10.51
N ARG A 118 1.77 42.13 -9.89
CA ARG A 118 3.22 42.24 -10.14
C ARG A 118 3.77 40.93 -10.68
N PHE A 119 4.58 41.05 -11.74
CA PHE A 119 5.39 40.00 -12.33
C PHE A 119 6.86 40.24 -11.96
N GLY A 120 7.54 39.24 -11.41
CA GLY A 120 8.97 39.31 -11.11
C GLY A 120 9.64 37.97 -11.41
N VAL A 121 10.97 37.94 -11.44
CA VAL A 121 11.73 36.68 -11.52
C VAL A 121 12.50 36.48 -10.21
N GLN A 122 12.28 35.34 -9.55
CA GLN A 122 13.03 34.92 -8.37
C GLN A 122 13.57 33.52 -8.60
N ASN A 123 14.87 33.30 -8.33
CA ASN A 123 15.55 32.01 -8.56
C ASN A 123 15.34 31.44 -9.99
N GLY A 124 15.29 32.31 -11.01
CA GLY A 124 15.03 31.90 -12.40
C GLY A 124 13.59 31.46 -12.68
N GLN A 125 12.64 31.75 -11.80
CA GLN A 125 11.22 31.43 -11.98
C GLN A 125 10.37 32.70 -12.01
N LEU A 126 9.36 32.71 -12.87
CA LEU A 126 8.37 33.79 -12.95
C LEU A 126 7.43 33.72 -11.74
N THR A 127 7.36 34.82 -11.00
CA THR A 127 6.56 34.97 -9.78
C THR A 127 5.45 35.99 -10.00
N PHE A 128 4.31 35.75 -9.38
CA PHE A 128 3.12 36.58 -9.47
C PHE A 128 2.69 37.04 -8.09
N SER A 129 2.23 38.28 -7.96
CA SER A 129 1.50 38.71 -6.77
C SER A 129 0.36 39.63 -7.14
N CYS A 130 -0.71 39.62 -6.34
CA CYS A 130 -1.84 40.52 -6.50
C CYS A 130 -2.29 41.06 -5.15
N ASN A 131 -2.64 42.35 -5.09
CA ASN A 131 -3.14 42.99 -3.88
C ASN A 131 -4.63 42.67 -3.56
N CYS A 132 -5.26 41.74 -4.27
CA CYS A 132 -6.65 41.38 -3.99
C CYS A 132 -6.74 40.39 -2.81
N PRO A 133 -7.79 40.46 -1.97
CA PRO A 133 -7.91 39.66 -0.75
C PRO A 133 -8.06 38.15 -0.99
N VAL A 134 -8.34 37.76 -2.24
CA VAL A 134 -8.53 36.36 -2.66
C VAL A 134 -7.21 35.74 -3.18
N TRP A 135 -6.16 36.53 -3.37
CA TRP A 135 -4.92 36.03 -3.93
C TRP A 135 -4.12 35.25 -2.88
N THR A 136 -3.67 34.05 -3.25
CA THR A 136 -2.61 33.30 -2.54
C THR A 136 -1.54 32.85 -3.53
N PRO A 137 -0.32 32.55 -3.05
CA PRO A 137 0.75 31.99 -3.89
C PRO A 137 0.37 30.66 -4.57
N GLU A 138 -0.55 29.87 -3.99
CA GLU A 138 -0.88 28.51 -4.44
C GLU A 138 -2.09 28.48 -5.38
N SER A 139 -3.08 29.35 -5.19
CA SER A 139 -4.35 29.29 -5.91
C SER A 139 -4.48 30.33 -7.02
N HIS A 140 -3.70 31.41 -6.91
CA HIS A 140 -3.75 32.62 -7.74
C HIS A 140 -5.17 33.21 -7.90
N CYS A 141 -5.27 34.42 -8.44
CA CYS A 141 -6.57 35.09 -8.58
C CYS A 141 -6.89 35.38 -10.04
N LYS A 142 -8.17 35.61 -10.32
CA LYS A 142 -8.65 36.01 -11.67
C LYS A 142 -7.92 37.23 -12.25
N HIS A 143 -7.41 38.15 -11.41
CA HIS A 143 -6.66 39.33 -11.88
C HIS A 143 -5.27 38.94 -12.41
N VAL A 144 -4.59 37.97 -11.77
CA VAL A 144 -3.33 37.41 -12.27
C VAL A 144 -3.56 36.74 -13.62
N ILE A 145 -4.62 35.92 -13.74
CA ILE A 145 -4.99 35.26 -15.00
C ILE A 145 -5.29 36.29 -16.10
N CYS A 146 -6.11 37.30 -15.82
CA CYS A 146 -6.42 38.37 -16.77
C CYS A 146 -5.16 39.10 -17.25
N ALA A 147 -4.27 39.45 -16.33
CA ALA A 147 -3.02 40.13 -16.65
C ALA A 147 -2.11 39.24 -17.51
N LEU A 148 -2.00 37.95 -17.20
CA LEU A 148 -1.21 36.99 -18.00
C LEU A 148 -1.75 36.82 -19.41
N LEU A 149 -3.04 36.54 -19.56
CA LEU A 149 -3.67 36.39 -20.88
C LEU A 149 -3.46 37.62 -21.75
N THR A 150 -3.63 38.82 -21.15
CA THR A 150 -3.41 40.08 -21.86
C THR A 150 -1.94 40.23 -22.25
N THR A 151 -1.01 39.98 -21.32
CA THR A 151 0.43 40.17 -21.56
C THR A 151 0.96 39.21 -22.61
N VAL A 152 0.65 37.91 -22.50
CA VAL A 152 1.05 36.89 -23.49
C VAL A 152 0.47 37.23 -24.85
N ASN A 153 -0.77 37.70 -24.93
CA ASN A 153 -1.38 38.07 -26.21
C ASN A 153 -0.85 39.39 -26.82
N LEU A 154 -0.27 40.27 -26.01
CA LEU A 154 0.44 41.45 -26.52
C LEU A 154 1.82 41.06 -27.06
N LEU A 155 2.49 40.09 -26.43
CA LEU A 155 3.80 39.58 -26.84
C LEU A 155 3.71 38.61 -28.04
N LEU A 156 2.64 37.80 -28.10
CA LEU A 156 2.40 36.75 -29.09
C LEU A 156 0.94 36.83 -29.60
N PRO A 157 0.64 37.69 -30.59
CA PRO A 157 -0.73 38.05 -31.01
C PRO A 157 -1.62 36.90 -31.51
N ASP A 158 -1.03 35.78 -31.93
CA ASP A 158 -1.76 34.63 -32.49
C ASP A 158 -2.17 33.59 -31.43
N THR A 159 -1.85 33.87 -30.16
CA THR A 159 -1.94 32.90 -29.05
C THR A 159 -3.34 32.84 -28.44
N PHE A 160 -4.07 33.96 -28.44
CA PHE A 160 -5.44 34.04 -27.94
C PHE A 160 -6.27 34.97 -28.83
N ARG A 161 -7.48 34.53 -29.23
CA ARG A 161 -8.40 35.42 -29.96
C ARG A 161 -8.93 36.50 -29.01
N MET A 162 -8.49 37.74 -29.21
CA MET A 162 -9.10 38.90 -28.54
C MET A 162 -10.50 39.16 -29.10
N PRO A 163 -11.51 39.38 -28.25
CA PRO A 163 -12.68 40.13 -28.66
C PRO A 163 -12.22 41.54 -29.02
N SER A 164 -12.73 42.06 -30.13
CA SER A 164 -12.50 43.40 -30.69
C SER A 164 -12.35 44.48 -29.61
N SER A 165 -11.12 44.73 -29.18
CA SER A 165 -10.76 45.80 -28.25
C SER A 165 -10.10 46.95 -29.02
N ASN A 166 -10.37 48.17 -28.58
CA ASN A 166 -9.85 49.42 -29.15
C ASN A 166 -8.38 49.29 -29.56
N SER A 167 -8.09 49.35 -30.87
CA SER A 167 -6.73 49.29 -31.43
C SER A 167 -5.78 50.29 -30.75
N THR A 168 -6.32 51.45 -30.35
CA THR A 168 -5.66 52.49 -29.57
C THR A 168 -5.21 52.01 -28.17
N GLN A 169 -6.05 51.28 -27.43
CA GLN A 169 -5.72 50.77 -26.10
C GLN A 169 -4.67 49.65 -26.20
N ARG A 170 -4.77 48.78 -27.22
CA ARG A 170 -3.76 47.76 -27.48
C ARG A 170 -2.39 48.38 -27.79
N ALA A 171 -2.36 49.40 -28.65
CA ALA A 171 -1.12 50.11 -28.98
C ALA A 171 -0.50 50.81 -27.76
N GLN A 172 -1.34 51.40 -26.91
CA GLN A 172 -0.89 52.03 -25.66
C GLN A 172 -0.29 51.02 -24.68
N LEU A 173 -0.97 49.90 -24.43
CA LEU A 173 -0.49 48.83 -23.54
C LEU A 173 0.80 48.20 -24.07
N THR A 174 0.90 47.98 -25.39
CA THR A 174 2.12 47.48 -26.03
C THR A 174 3.28 48.44 -25.81
N ARG A 175 3.06 49.75 -25.99
CA ARG A 175 4.08 50.77 -25.75
C ARG A 175 4.53 50.79 -24.28
N GLN A 176 3.61 50.69 -23.33
CA GLN A 176 3.93 50.67 -21.90
C GLN A 176 4.69 49.39 -21.49
N LEU A 177 4.30 48.25 -22.05
CA LEU A 177 4.98 46.97 -21.84
C LEU A 177 6.43 47.02 -22.36
N MET A 178 6.61 47.58 -23.56
CA MET A 178 7.92 47.70 -24.23
C MET A 178 8.74 48.91 -23.78
N ALA A 179 8.19 49.84 -23.00
CA ALA A 179 8.91 51.02 -22.51
C ALA A 179 10.12 50.67 -21.62
N GLY A 180 10.16 49.45 -21.06
CA GLY A 180 11.32 48.91 -20.36
C GLY A 180 12.42 48.34 -21.28
N ALA A 181 12.13 48.06 -22.56
CA ALA A 181 13.04 47.40 -23.51
C ALA A 181 13.96 48.35 -24.30
N GLY A 182 13.99 49.64 -23.92
CA GLY A 182 14.76 50.66 -24.62
C GLY A 182 16.19 50.78 -24.11
N SER A 183 17.14 50.44 -24.98
CA SER A 183 18.60 50.66 -24.90
C SER A 183 19.40 49.54 -24.22
N LEU A 184 19.99 48.65 -25.04
CA LEU A 184 21.42 48.33 -25.07
C LEU A 184 21.74 47.59 -26.38
N LEU A 185 22.88 47.95 -26.98
CA LEU A 185 23.49 47.35 -28.16
C LEU A 185 23.78 45.85 -27.94
N PRO A 186 23.83 45.02 -29.00
CA PRO A 186 24.04 43.57 -28.86
C PRO A 186 25.46 43.28 -28.37
N SER A 187 25.61 43.00 -27.08
CA SER A 187 26.84 42.47 -26.51
C SER A 187 26.87 40.95 -26.59
N GLY A 188 27.56 40.44 -27.61
CA GLY A 188 28.18 39.11 -27.65
C GLY A 188 27.24 37.90 -27.83
N PRO A 189 27.70 36.84 -28.51
CA PRO A 189 26.95 35.59 -28.59
C PRO A 189 26.86 34.99 -27.19
N SER A 190 25.68 35.04 -26.58
CA SER A 190 25.32 34.14 -25.49
C SER A 190 25.55 32.71 -25.98
N ASN A 191 26.33 31.92 -25.24
CA ASN A 191 26.48 30.48 -25.48
C ASN A 191 25.10 29.88 -25.80
N PRO A 192 24.96 29.07 -26.87
CA PRO A 192 23.68 28.44 -27.16
C PRO A 192 23.30 27.62 -25.93
N ALA A 193 22.16 27.95 -25.32
CA ALA A 193 21.56 27.15 -24.28
C ALA A 193 21.48 25.71 -24.82
N LEU A 194 22.15 24.78 -24.14
CA LEU A 194 22.11 23.37 -24.52
C LEU A 194 20.63 22.96 -24.69
N PRO A 195 20.30 22.19 -25.73
CA PRO A 195 18.92 21.74 -25.90
C PRO A 195 18.49 20.97 -24.64
N PRO A 196 17.27 21.19 -24.14
CA PRO A 196 16.82 20.59 -22.90
C PRO A 196 16.86 19.06 -23.02
N ARG A 197 17.50 18.41 -22.05
CA ARG A 197 17.63 16.96 -21.99
C ARG A 197 16.83 16.44 -20.81
N PHE A 198 15.61 16.03 -21.09
CA PHE A 198 14.71 15.47 -20.10
C PHE A 198 15.01 13.98 -19.86
N GLU A 199 15.00 13.60 -18.59
CA GLU A 199 15.18 12.23 -18.14
C GLU A 199 14.05 11.90 -17.15
N ILE A 200 13.51 10.69 -17.23
CA ILE A 200 12.50 10.19 -16.30
C ILE A 200 13.15 9.12 -15.46
N THR A 201 13.05 9.24 -14.14
CA THR A 201 13.59 8.27 -13.20
C THR A 201 12.46 7.70 -12.36
N LEU A 202 12.25 6.39 -12.46
CA LEU A 202 11.39 5.61 -11.58
C LEU A 202 12.20 5.25 -10.34
N ARG A 203 11.81 5.78 -9.18
CA ARG A 203 12.48 5.53 -7.91
C ARG A 203 11.69 4.50 -7.12
N ASN A 204 12.36 3.47 -6.62
CA ASN A 204 11.83 2.60 -5.59
C ASN A 204 12.74 2.66 -4.36
N ARG A 205 12.33 3.40 -3.32
CA ARG A 205 13.09 3.52 -2.07
C ARG A 205 12.19 3.20 -0.89
N HIS A 206 12.66 2.31 -0.01
CA HIS A 206 11.97 1.91 1.23
C HIS A 206 10.50 1.51 1.01
N GLY A 207 10.21 0.85 -0.10
CA GLY A 207 8.85 0.40 -0.41
C GLY A 207 7.94 1.44 -1.06
N VAL A 208 8.43 2.66 -1.30
CA VAL A 208 7.68 3.74 -1.93
C VAL A 208 8.18 3.95 -3.35
N SER A 209 7.32 3.63 -4.32
CA SER A 209 7.54 3.92 -5.72
C SER A 209 7.18 5.37 -6.05
N SER A 210 8.04 6.09 -6.74
CA SER A 210 7.79 7.47 -7.19
C SER A 210 8.45 7.75 -8.53
N ILE A 211 8.01 8.82 -9.21
CA ILE A 211 8.57 9.26 -10.49
C ILE A 211 9.18 10.63 -10.29
N SER A 212 10.37 10.83 -10.84
CA SER A 212 11.00 12.15 -10.93
C SER A 212 11.39 12.44 -12.38
N ILE A 213 11.12 13.66 -12.83
CA ILE A 213 11.52 14.13 -14.15
C ILE A 213 12.62 15.16 -13.93
N THR A 214 13.77 14.98 -14.58
CA THR A 214 14.91 15.89 -14.48
C THR A 214 15.26 16.50 -15.81
N ASN A 215 15.72 17.75 -15.82
CA ASN A 215 16.31 18.41 -16.99
C ASN A 215 17.75 18.79 -16.65
N HIS A 216 18.72 18.25 -17.39
CA HIS A 216 20.15 18.38 -17.06
C HIS A 216 20.49 17.99 -15.60
N GLY A 217 19.84 16.93 -15.09
CA GLY A 217 20.02 16.45 -13.71
C GLY A 217 19.27 17.22 -12.62
N ASN A 218 18.65 18.36 -12.95
CA ASN A 218 17.84 19.13 -12.00
C ASN A 218 16.38 18.66 -12.02
N ILE A 219 15.80 18.38 -10.86
CA ILE A 219 14.40 17.95 -10.73
C ILE A 219 13.48 19.07 -11.26
N CYS A 220 12.63 18.72 -12.22
CA CYS A 220 11.65 19.62 -12.79
C CYS A 220 10.51 19.81 -11.79
N GLN A 221 10.35 21.05 -11.31
CA GLN A 221 9.20 21.45 -10.48
C GLN A 221 8.21 22.31 -11.27
N SER A 222 8.56 22.70 -12.50
CA SER A 222 7.73 23.52 -13.38
C SER A 222 7.67 22.92 -14.79
N PHE A 223 6.67 23.34 -15.55
CA PHE A 223 6.46 22.91 -16.94
C PHE A 223 7.25 23.77 -17.96
N ALA A 224 8.11 24.68 -17.50
CA ALA A 224 8.81 25.62 -18.39
C ALA A 224 9.80 24.89 -19.30
N GLY A 225 9.67 25.10 -20.62
CA GLY A 225 10.50 24.44 -21.63
C GLY A 225 10.26 22.93 -21.77
N MET A 226 9.27 22.37 -21.08
CA MET A 226 8.95 20.95 -21.07
C MET A 226 8.00 20.58 -22.23
N PRO A 227 8.28 19.49 -22.96
CA PRO A 227 7.33 18.89 -23.91
C PRO A 227 5.98 18.61 -23.26
N THR A 228 4.91 18.68 -24.05
CA THR A 228 3.53 18.59 -23.52
C THR A 228 3.27 17.25 -22.84
N GLU A 229 3.80 16.17 -23.40
CA GLU A 229 3.68 14.81 -22.86
C GLU A 229 4.34 14.65 -21.49
N LEU A 230 5.50 15.29 -21.26
CA LEU A 230 6.18 15.27 -19.97
C LEU A 230 5.49 16.17 -18.96
N ALA A 231 4.87 17.27 -19.40
CA ALA A 231 4.11 18.15 -18.53
C ALA A 231 2.86 17.44 -17.97
N VAL A 232 2.20 16.60 -18.78
CA VAL A 232 1.08 15.76 -18.35
C VAL A 232 1.55 14.75 -17.29
N LEU A 233 2.67 14.07 -17.53
CA LEU A 233 3.25 13.12 -16.57
C LEU A 233 3.65 13.81 -15.26
N LEU A 234 4.33 14.97 -15.33
CA LEU A 234 4.72 15.74 -14.15
C LEU A 234 3.51 16.16 -13.33
N ARG A 235 2.42 16.58 -13.99
CA ARG A 235 1.18 16.91 -13.30
C ARG A 235 0.60 15.71 -12.56
N ALA A 236 0.60 14.53 -13.17
CA ALA A 236 0.12 13.31 -12.51
C ALA A 236 0.89 13.05 -11.22
N THR A 237 2.20 13.36 -11.15
CA THR A 237 3.00 13.24 -9.92
C THR A 237 2.71 14.30 -8.85
N GLN A 238 2.14 15.45 -9.22
CA GLN A 238 1.92 16.60 -8.34
C GLN A 238 0.47 16.73 -7.84
N ASP A 239 -0.51 16.21 -8.59
CA ASP A 239 -1.94 16.33 -8.30
C ASP A 239 -2.48 15.03 -7.70
N PRO A 240 -2.91 15.00 -6.43
CA PRO A 240 -3.46 13.79 -5.79
C PRO A 240 -4.73 13.25 -6.45
N ALA A 241 -5.43 14.06 -7.26
CA ALA A 241 -6.62 13.61 -7.98
C ALA A 241 -6.29 12.72 -9.19
N TRP A 242 -5.01 12.56 -9.55
CA TRP A 242 -4.56 11.80 -10.71
C TRP A 242 -3.84 10.52 -10.28
N SER A 243 -4.11 9.42 -10.97
CA SER A 243 -3.33 8.19 -10.81
C SER A 243 -1.99 8.34 -11.51
N VAL A 244 -0.91 8.46 -10.73
CA VAL A 244 0.46 8.51 -11.25
C VAL A 244 0.77 7.27 -12.11
N GLN A 245 0.24 6.11 -11.71
CA GLN A 245 0.40 4.85 -12.41
C GLN A 245 -0.26 4.86 -13.80
N GLU A 246 -1.49 5.36 -13.90
CA GLU A 246 -2.18 5.48 -15.19
C GLU A 246 -1.49 6.51 -16.09
N GLY A 247 -1.10 7.66 -15.52
CA GLY A 247 -0.36 8.68 -16.24
C GLY A 247 0.97 8.18 -16.81
N LEU A 248 1.72 7.39 -16.03
CA LEU A 248 2.95 6.75 -16.48
C LEU A 248 2.68 5.71 -17.59
N ARG A 249 1.63 4.91 -17.46
CA ARG A 249 1.24 3.91 -18.46
C ARG A 249 0.89 4.56 -19.80
N ASP A 250 0.08 5.61 -19.77
CA ASP A 250 -0.29 6.34 -20.98
C ASP A 250 0.92 7.03 -21.61
N PHE A 251 1.81 7.60 -20.78
CA PHE A 251 3.06 8.19 -21.27
C PHE A 251 3.95 7.15 -21.95
N LEU A 252 4.25 6.03 -21.29
CA LEU A 252 5.17 5.01 -21.83
C LEU A 252 4.63 4.41 -23.13
N LYS A 253 3.31 4.19 -23.21
CA LYS A 253 2.64 3.66 -24.40
C LYS A 253 2.87 4.52 -25.65
N HIS A 254 2.87 5.84 -25.52
CA HIS A 254 2.96 6.75 -26.68
C HIS A 254 4.34 7.40 -26.86
N HIS A 255 5.11 7.53 -25.78
CA HIS A 255 6.33 8.35 -25.75
C HIS A 255 7.53 7.65 -25.07
N GLY A 256 7.39 6.41 -24.58
CA GLY A 256 8.44 5.73 -23.80
C GLY A 256 9.77 5.54 -24.54
N GLN A 257 9.76 5.49 -25.88
CA GLN A 257 10.97 5.35 -26.70
C GLN A 257 11.68 6.69 -26.98
N ASN A 258 11.02 7.82 -26.74
CA ASN A 258 11.51 9.15 -27.12
C ASN A 258 12.24 9.86 -25.98
N HIS A 259 12.24 9.29 -24.78
CA HIS A 259 12.77 9.92 -23.57
C HIS A 259 13.70 8.96 -22.84
N ALA A 260 14.74 9.49 -22.21
CA ALA A 260 15.67 8.67 -21.43
C ALA A 260 15.00 8.20 -20.14
N LEU A 261 14.96 6.88 -19.94
CA LEU A 261 14.37 6.25 -18.76
C LEU A 261 15.46 5.69 -17.84
N PHE A 262 15.25 5.85 -16.55
CA PHE A 262 16.10 5.31 -15.51
C PHE A 262 15.27 4.64 -14.42
N PHE A 263 15.82 3.59 -13.84
CA PHE A 263 15.36 3.01 -12.59
C PHE A 263 16.36 3.34 -11.49
N GLU A 264 15.89 3.73 -10.31
CA GLU A 264 16.74 4.09 -9.18
C GLU A 264 16.26 3.36 -7.92
N ASP A 265 17.15 2.61 -7.30
CA ASP A 265 16.96 1.90 -6.03
C ASP A 265 17.93 2.41 -4.96
N ALA A 266 18.21 1.60 -3.93
CA ALA A 266 19.17 1.92 -2.89
C ALA A 266 20.64 1.83 -3.36
N ASP A 267 20.91 1.00 -4.37
CA ASP A 267 22.25 0.68 -4.85
C ASP A 267 22.71 1.62 -5.96
N GLY A 268 21.78 2.18 -6.75
CA GLY A 268 22.14 3.18 -7.75
C GLY A 268 21.03 3.60 -8.71
N LYS A 269 21.43 4.37 -9.74
CA LYS A 269 20.59 4.79 -10.87
C LYS A 269 21.04 4.05 -12.12
N TYR A 270 20.12 3.30 -12.74
CA TYR A 270 20.37 2.41 -13.86
C TYR A 270 19.57 2.84 -15.10
N PRO A 271 20.18 2.93 -16.29
CA PRO A 271 19.44 3.20 -17.51
C PRO A 271 18.61 1.99 -17.92
N VAL A 272 17.37 2.24 -18.34
CA VAL A 272 16.45 1.19 -18.83
C VAL A 272 15.79 1.64 -20.13
N GLU A 273 15.43 0.69 -20.98
CA GLU A 273 14.72 0.95 -22.24
C GLU A 273 13.27 0.47 -22.14
N TRP A 274 12.33 1.25 -22.65
CA TRP A 274 10.92 0.85 -22.70
C TRP A 274 10.73 -0.29 -23.70
N ALA A 275 10.28 -1.45 -23.20
CA ALA A 275 10.07 -2.66 -23.96
C ALA A 275 8.61 -3.14 -23.78
N PRO A 276 7.65 -2.60 -24.56
CA PRO A 276 6.22 -2.91 -24.39
C PRO A 276 5.91 -4.40 -24.63
N ASP A 277 6.70 -5.08 -25.47
CA ASP A 277 6.52 -6.50 -25.79
C ASP A 277 7.18 -7.44 -24.75
N SER A 278 7.95 -6.89 -23.81
CA SER A 278 8.56 -7.65 -22.71
C SER A 278 7.57 -7.71 -21.55
N LEU A 279 6.60 -8.62 -21.63
CA LEU A 279 5.62 -8.84 -20.58
C LEU A 279 6.23 -9.61 -19.41
N TYR A 280 6.05 -9.07 -18.20
CA TYR A 280 6.49 -9.70 -16.96
C TYR A 280 5.29 -10.22 -16.17
N THR A 281 5.50 -11.32 -15.45
CA THR A 281 4.52 -11.91 -14.53
C THR A 281 5.15 -12.13 -13.17
N THR A 282 4.39 -12.01 -12.08
CA THR A 282 4.88 -12.32 -10.73
C THR A 282 4.56 -13.75 -10.34
N LYS A 283 5.47 -14.38 -9.57
CA LYS A 283 5.25 -15.66 -8.89
C LYS A 283 5.95 -15.67 -7.53
N THR A 284 5.49 -16.54 -6.63
CA THR A 284 6.21 -16.89 -5.40
C THR A 284 7.01 -18.16 -5.64
N GLU A 285 8.32 -18.11 -5.46
CA GLU A 285 9.19 -19.27 -5.52
C GLU A 285 9.29 -19.91 -4.14
N LEU A 286 9.11 -21.24 -4.08
CA LEU A 286 9.29 -22.08 -2.92
C LEU A 286 10.30 -23.18 -3.27
N ASP A 287 11.50 -23.12 -2.72
CA ASP A 287 12.58 -24.06 -3.01
C ASP A 287 13.01 -24.83 -1.76
N ILE A 288 12.99 -26.17 -1.83
CA ILE A 288 13.49 -27.03 -0.76
C ILE A 288 15.02 -27.11 -0.89
N LEU A 289 15.73 -26.49 0.05
CA LEU A 289 17.19 -26.45 0.15
C LEU A 289 17.63 -27.19 1.42
N GLY A 290 17.81 -28.51 1.31
CA GLY A 290 18.19 -29.36 2.43
C GLY A 290 17.09 -29.39 3.51
N SER A 291 17.39 -28.86 4.70
CA SER A 291 16.44 -28.80 5.82
C SER A 291 15.59 -27.52 5.87
N HIS A 292 15.70 -26.65 4.86
CA HIS A 292 14.99 -25.38 4.82
C HIS A 292 14.18 -25.22 3.52
N VAL A 293 13.12 -24.43 3.59
CA VAL A 293 12.39 -23.91 2.44
C VAL A 293 12.79 -22.46 2.24
N SER A 294 13.39 -22.14 1.09
CA SER A 294 13.63 -20.77 0.64
C SER A 294 12.37 -20.23 -0.02
N ILE A 295 11.99 -19.00 0.32
CA ILE A 295 10.77 -18.34 -0.14
C ILE A 295 11.16 -16.99 -0.73
N ALA A 296 10.86 -16.77 -2.00
CA ALA A 296 11.20 -15.56 -2.73
C ALA A 296 10.04 -15.04 -3.58
N ALA A 297 9.92 -13.72 -3.68
CA ALA A 297 9.07 -13.06 -4.64
C ALA A 297 9.85 -12.88 -5.96
N CYS A 298 9.36 -13.44 -7.05
CA CYS A 298 10.09 -13.46 -8.32
C CYS A 298 9.27 -12.84 -9.45
N CYS A 299 9.98 -12.23 -10.41
CA CYS A 299 9.43 -11.80 -11.69
C CYS A 299 9.90 -12.76 -12.78
N LEU A 300 8.99 -13.16 -13.65
CA LEU A 300 9.29 -14.01 -14.80
C LEU A 300 9.10 -13.23 -16.08
N ARG A 301 9.99 -13.46 -17.04
CA ARG A 301 9.87 -13.02 -18.44
C ARG A 301 9.99 -14.24 -19.34
N PHE A 302 9.02 -14.46 -20.22
CA PHE A 302 8.95 -15.64 -21.09
C PHE A 302 9.08 -16.99 -20.34
N GLY A 303 8.59 -17.05 -19.10
CA GLY A 303 8.66 -18.24 -18.25
C GLY A 303 9.97 -18.39 -17.46
N GLU A 304 10.97 -17.54 -17.68
CA GLU A 304 12.25 -17.60 -16.97
C GLU A 304 12.31 -16.59 -15.82
N VAL A 305 12.80 -17.03 -14.67
CA VAL A 305 13.00 -16.18 -13.48
C VAL A 305 14.09 -15.14 -13.75
N GLN A 306 13.74 -13.87 -13.57
CA GLN A 306 14.65 -12.74 -13.67
C GLN A 306 15.09 -12.31 -12.27
N ARG A 307 16.38 -12.46 -11.96
CA ARG A 307 16.91 -12.26 -10.59
C ARG A 307 17.01 -10.79 -10.20
N ASN A 308 17.40 -9.94 -11.15
CA ASN A 308 17.64 -8.53 -10.92
C ASN A 308 16.48 -7.69 -11.47
N THR A 309 15.25 -8.02 -11.04
CA THR A 309 14.02 -7.38 -11.53
C THR A 309 13.19 -6.84 -10.39
N TYR A 310 12.81 -5.57 -10.52
CA TYR A 310 12.07 -4.82 -9.50
C TYR A 310 10.72 -4.40 -10.04
N ALA A 311 9.64 -4.69 -9.32
CA ALA A 311 8.34 -4.12 -9.69
C ALA A 311 8.18 -2.71 -9.14
N CYS A 312 7.63 -1.83 -9.97
CA CYS A 312 7.39 -0.45 -9.64
C CYS A 312 6.17 0.03 -10.44
N MET A 313 5.11 0.46 -9.75
CA MET A 313 3.92 1.09 -10.36
C MET A 313 3.27 0.28 -11.49
N GLY A 314 3.18 -1.06 -11.36
CA GLY A 314 2.65 -1.95 -12.38
C GLY A 314 3.57 -2.19 -13.58
N PHE A 315 4.86 -1.89 -13.44
CA PHE A 315 5.92 -2.22 -14.38
C PHE A 315 6.99 -3.07 -13.70
N ALA A 316 7.80 -3.75 -14.49
CA ALA A 316 8.99 -4.45 -14.04
C ALA A 316 10.24 -3.82 -14.68
N ALA A 317 11.17 -3.37 -13.85
CA ALA A 317 12.49 -2.91 -14.25
C ALA A 317 13.48 -4.08 -14.09
N ASP A 318 13.90 -4.63 -15.22
CA ASP A 318 14.88 -5.70 -15.34
C ASP A 318 16.25 -5.07 -15.62
N LEU A 319 17.11 -5.06 -14.60
CA LEU A 319 18.40 -4.38 -14.66
C LEU A 319 19.45 -5.18 -15.43
N ASP A 320 19.30 -6.50 -15.52
CA ASP A 320 20.20 -7.36 -16.29
C ASP A 320 19.98 -7.16 -17.79
N ALA A 321 18.71 -7.14 -18.21
CA ALA A 321 18.35 -6.84 -19.59
C ALA A 321 18.31 -5.34 -19.92
N LYS A 322 18.38 -4.47 -18.89
CA LYS A 322 18.18 -3.01 -18.98
C LYS A 322 16.85 -2.64 -19.63
N LYS A 323 15.77 -3.34 -19.25
CA LYS A 323 14.44 -3.16 -19.83
C LYS A 323 13.42 -2.77 -18.78
N LEU A 324 12.49 -1.91 -19.18
CA LEU A 324 11.27 -1.61 -18.44
C LEU A 324 10.10 -2.18 -19.25
N GLY A 325 9.34 -3.10 -18.66
CA GLY A 325 8.19 -3.74 -19.32
C GLY A 325 6.92 -3.71 -18.48
N PRO A 326 5.75 -3.93 -19.09
CA PRO A 326 4.49 -4.05 -18.36
C PRO A 326 4.47 -5.29 -17.46
N LEU A 327 3.87 -5.16 -16.28
CA LEU A 327 3.62 -6.26 -15.34
C LEU A 327 2.14 -6.66 -15.42
N GLU A 328 1.84 -7.89 -15.86
CA GLU A 328 0.46 -8.31 -16.18
C GLU A 328 -0.39 -8.59 -14.94
N HIS A 329 0.20 -9.18 -13.90
CA HIS A 329 -0.54 -9.69 -12.76
C HIS A 329 0.35 -9.75 -11.51
N GLU A 330 -0.11 -9.16 -10.40
CA GLU A 330 0.63 -9.12 -9.13
C GLU A 330 0.23 -10.22 -8.15
N GLY A 331 -0.88 -10.93 -8.39
CA GLY A 331 -1.36 -11.96 -7.48
C GLY A 331 -0.41 -13.14 -7.26
N GLY A 332 0.68 -13.26 -8.04
CA GLY A 332 1.77 -14.19 -7.75
C GLY A 332 2.56 -13.85 -6.49
N TRP A 333 2.62 -12.59 -6.08
CA TRP A 333 3.26 -12.17 -4.84
C TRP A 333 2.34 -12.15 -3.63
N ALA A 334 1.03 -12.25 -3.83
CA ALA A 334 0.09 -12.34 -2.72
C ALA A 334 0.30 -13.63 -1.89
N VAL A 335 0.79 -14.71 -2.51
CA VAL A 335 1.22 -15.93 -1.79
C VAL A 335 2.46 -15.65 -0.93
N TYR A 336 3.47 -14.98 -1.48
CA TYR A 336 4.65 -14.55 -0.73
C TYR A 336 4.25 -13.67 0.47
N ASP A 337 3.40 -12.66 0.25
CA ASP A 337 2.99 -11.73 1.28
C ASP A 337 2.22 -12.44 2.41
N LEU A 338 1.39 -13.44 2.07
CA LEU A 338 0.72 -14.30 3.03
C LEU A 338 1.71 -15.14 3.85
N LEU A 339 2.67 -15.80 3.19
CA LEU A 339 3.67 -16.64 3.85
C LEU A 339 4.56 -15.79 4.76
N TYR A 340 5.04 -14.65 4.28
CA TYR A 340 5.85 -13.71 5.06
C TYR A 340 5.11 -13.25 6.32
N ALA A 341 3.85 -12.83 6.19
CA ALA A 341 3.03 -12.40 7.33
C ALA A 341 2.78 -13.53 8.33
N ASN A 342 2.56 -14.76 7.85
CA ASN A 342 2.39 -15.92 8.73
C ASN A 342 3.71 -16.32 9.41
N SER A 343 4.85 -16.25 8.72
CA SER A 343 6.16 -16.53 9.31
C SER A 343 6.52 -15.53 10.43
N GLN A 344 6.20 -14.25 10.24
CA GLN A 344 6.32 -13.22 11.28
C GLN A 344 5.42 -13.52 12.49
N ARG A 345 4.14 -13.87 12.24
CA ARG A 345 3.20 -14.22 13.31
C ARG A 345 3.64 -15.43 14.12
N GLU A 346 4.17 -16.45 13.44
CA GLU A 346 4.69 -17.66 14.07
C GLU A 346 6.10 -17.49 14.65
N ARG A 347 6.70 -16.29 14.53
CA ARG A 347 8.06 -15.97 15.00
C ARG A 347 9.11 -16.94 14.45
N VAL A 348 8.91 -17.39 13.21
CA VAL A 348 9.86 -18.23 12.48
C VAL A 348 10.96 -17.35 11.84
N ILE A 349 10.61 -16.11 11.56
CA ILE A 349 11.54 -15.05 11.16
C ILE A 349 11.43 -13.90 12.17
N GLU A 350 12.54 -13.24 12.45
CA GLU A 350 12.56 -12.07 13.32
C GLU A 350 11.76 -10.92 12.66
N PRO A 351 10.96 -10.17 13.44
CA PRO A 351 10.37 -8.94 12.93
C PRO A 351 11.48 -7.96 12.60
N GLU A 352 11.62 -7.60 11.32
CA GLU A 352 12.30 -6.35 10.99
C GLU A 352 11.55 -5.22 11.70
N ASP A 353 12.29 -4.32 12.34
CA ASP A 353 11.82 -3.17 13.12
C ASP A 353 10.85 -2.27 12.32
N LEU A 354 9.59 -2.69 12.21
CA LEU A 354 8.49 -1.91 11.66
C LEU A 354 7.61 -1.40 12.80
N LEU A 355 8.23 -0.59 13.67
CA LEU A 355 7.56 0.17 14.75
C LEU A 355 6.61 1.28 14.25
N SER A 356 6.06 1.17 13.04
CA SER A 356 5.16 2.20 12.48
C SER A 356 4.13 1.68 11.48
N GLN A 357 3.68 0.42 11.62
CA GLN A 357 2.40 0.04 11.02
C GLN A 357 1.30 0.10 12.10
N PRO A 358 0.24 0.90 11.90
CA PRO A 358 -0.94 0.80 12.75
C PRO A 358 -1.40 -0.65 12.69
N LEU A 359 -1.68 -1.24 13.86
CA LEU A 359 -2.44 -2.48 13.97
C LEU A 359 -3.75 -2.28 13.20
N ALA A 360 -3.75 -2.64 11.92
CA ALA A 360 -4.97 -2.85 11.19
C ALA A 360 -5.65 -4.00 11.92
N LEU A 361 -6.64 -3.65 12.75
CA LEU A 361 -7.71 -4.56 13.11
C LEU A 361 -8.06 -5.34 11.85
N PRO A 362 -8.19 -6.67 11.88
CA PRO A 362 -8.65 -7.42 10.73
C PRO A 362 -10.06 -6.91 10.42
N SER A 363 -10.12 -5.94 9.51
CA SER A 363 -11.33 -5.53 8.84
C SER A 363 -11.90 -6.83 8.29
N THR A 364 -13.12 -7.09 8.72
CA THR A 364 -14.05 -8.09 8.19
C THR A 364 -13.61 -8.61 6.82
N PRO A 365 -13.48 -9.94 6.63
CA PRO A 365 -13.39 -10.46 5.27
C PRO A 365 -14.74 -10.16 4.62
N HIS A 366 -14.79 -9.05 3.87
CA HIS A 366 -15.76 -8.89 2.81
C HIS A 366 -15.40 -9.98 1.81
N TYR A 367 -16.09 -11.12 1.93
CA TYR A 367 -16.00 -12.32 1.09
C TYR A 367 -16.45 -12.07 -0.37
N ARG A 368 -16.39 -10.82 -0.83
CA ARG A 368 -16.86 -10.40 -2.16
C ARG A 368 -15.76 -10.02 -3.13
N ASP A 369 -14.52 -9.84 -2.67
CA ASP A 369 -13.35 -9.71 -3.53
C ASP A 369 -12.29 -10.72 -3.06
N GLY A 370 -11.65 -11.42 -4.00
CA GLY A 370 -10.99 -12.72 -3.80
C GLY A 370 -9.88 -12.77 -2.73
N TRP A 371 -9.53 -14.01 -2.34
CA TRP A 371 -8.52 -14.42 -1.34
C TRP A 371 -7.12 -13.75 -1.44
N LEU A 372 -6.84 -12.94 -2.47
CA LEU A 372 -5.56 -12.31 -2.75
C LEU A 372 -5.60 -10.77 -2.72
N SER A 373 -6.66 -10.13 -2.20
CA SER A 373 -6.77 -8.66 -2.10
C SER A 373 -5.94 -8.02 -0.96
N SER A 374 -4.81 -8.62 -0.57
CA SER A 374 -3.85 -7.95 0.31
C SER A 374 -3.06 -6.94 -0.53
N GLU A 375 -3.57 -5.71 -0.63
CA GLU A 375 -2.88 -4.59 -1.29
C GLU A 375 -1.67 -4.14 -0.44
N ARG A 376 -0.58 -4.90 -0.48
CA ARG A 376 0.75 -4.31 -0.22
C ARG A 376 1.06 -3.41 -1.43
N PRO A 377 1.44 -2.14 -1.22
CA PRO A 377 1.74 -1.23 -2.31
C PRO A 377 2.79 -1.81 -3.27
N THR A 378 2.61 -1.57 -4.56
CA THR A 378 3.65 -1.79 -5.59
C THR A 378 4.90 -1.01 -5.24
N GLY A 379 5.90 -1.69 -4.67
CA GLY A 379 7.18 -1.08 -4.29
C GLY A 379 7.81 -1.69 -3.05
N THR A 380 7.04 -2.28 -2.13
CA THR A 380 7.60 -2.87 -0.89
C THR A 380 8.66 -3.91 -1.19
N ASP A 381 9.82 -3.77 -0.53
CA ASP A 381 10.88 -4.76 -0.60
C ASP A 381 10.37 -6.12 -0.13
N ARG A 382 10.75 -7.17 -0.86
CA ARG A 382 10.32 -8.55 -0.63
C ARG A 382 11.56 -9.42 -0.55
N PRO A 383 12.27 -9.38 0.59
CA PRO A 383 13.52 -10.12 0.74
C PRO A 383 13.28 -11.62 0.63
N THR A 384 14.26 -12.33 0.08
CA THR A 384 14.24 -13.79 0.19
C THR A 384 14.43 -14.17 1.65
N PHE A 385 13.57 -15.05 2.16
CA PHE A 385 13.70 -15.58 3.52
C PHE A 385 13.64 -17.10 3.49
N SER A 386 14.09 -17.73 4.57
CA SER A 386 14.12 -19.19 4.66
C SER A 386 13.49 -19.63 5.97
N ILE A 387 12.79 -20.76 5.94
CA ILE A 387 12.18 -21.37 7.12
C ILE A 387 12.53 -22.85 7.20
N PRO A 388 12.68 -23.43 8.39
CA PRO A 388 12.91 -24.87 8.52
C PRO A 388 11.74 -25.68 7.92
N VAL A 389 12.05 -26.76 7.19
CA VAL A 389 11.05 -27.65 6.56
C VAL A 389 10.03 -28.15 7.59
N GLU A 390 10.50 -28.54 8.77
CA GLU A 390 9.68 -29.02 9.88
C GLU A 390 8.69 -27.97 10.43
N GLN A 391 8.94 -26.68 10.18
CA GLN A 391 8.10 -25.56 10.59
C GLN A 391 7.21 -25.02 9.46
N PHE A 392 7.47 -25.37 8.19
CA PHE A 392 6.68 -24.91 7.05
C PHE A 392 5.19 -25.24 7.22
N ILE A 393 4.89 -26.43 7.74
CA ILE A 393 3.52 -26.88 7.99
C ILE A 393 2.77 -26.02 9.01
N ALA A 394 3.47 -25.33 9.91
CA ALA A 394 2.89 -24.43 10.90
C ALA A 394 2.40 -23.12 10.27
N LEU A 395 2.86 -22.76 9.07
CA LEU A 395 2.37 -21.57 8.35
C LEU A 395 0.94 -21.72 7.82
N GLN A 396 0.42 -22.95 7.78
CA GLN A 396 -0.96 -23.28 7.37
C GLN A 396 -1.35 -22.65 6.03
N PHE A 397 -0.57 -22.93 4.97
CA PHE A 397 -0.91 -22.47 3.62
C PHE A 397 -2.05 -23.33 3.03
N ASP A 398 -3.26 -23.00 3.47
CA ASP A 398 -4.52 -23.63 3.06
C ASP A 398 -5.06 -22.99 1.78
N ILE A 399 -5.34 -23.82 0.79
CA ILE A 399 -5.75 -23.46 -0.56
C ILE A 399 -7.17 -24.01 -0.78
N PRO A 400 -8.18 -23.16 -0.98
CA PRO A 400 -9.53 -23.62 -1.35
C PRO A 400 -9.49 -24.44 -2.65
N LEU A 401 -10.21 -25.57 -2.71
CA LEU A 401 -10.15 -26.48 -3.85
C LEU A 401 -10.58 -25.81 -5.17
N HIS A 402 -11.53 -24.87 -5.15
CA HIS A 402 -11.96 -24.16 -6.36
C HIS A 402 -10.94 -23.13 -6.86
N GLU A 403 -10.01 -22.70 -6.01
CA GLU A 403 -8.92 -21.79 -6.39
C GLU A 403 -7.58 -22.50 -6.57
N GLN A 404 -7.51 -23.81 -6.33
CA GLN A 404 -6.27 -24.58 -6.31
C GLN A 404 -5.42 -24.35 -7.56
N ASP A 405 -6.00 -24.52 -8.75
CA ASP A 405 -5.27 -24.33 -10.00
C ASP A 405 -4.79 -22.89 -10.19
N ARG A 406 -5.58 -21.90 -9.74
CA ARG A 406 -5.24 -20.48 -9.86
C ARG A 406 -4.05 -20.13 -8.96
N ILE A 407 -4.10 -20.55 -7.70
CA ILE A 407 -3.06 -20.26 -6.70
C ILE A 407 -1.78 -21.04 -7.05
N LEU A 408 -1.87 -22.32 -7.42
CA LEU A 408 -0.69 -23.11 -7.77
C LEU A 408 0.00 -22.61 -9.04
N ARG A 409 -0.73 -22.04 -10.01
CA ARG A 409 -0.11 -21.37 -11.18
C ARG A 409 0.75 -20.17 -10.79
N SER A 410 0.44 -19.54 -9.66
CA SER A 410 1.12 -18.35 -9.15
C SER A 410 2.32 -18.70 -8.24
N VAL A 411 2.63 -19.99 -8.08
CA VAL A 411 3.74 -20.51 -7.29
C VAL A 411 4.70 -21.30 -8.19
N LEU A 412 6.01 -21.14 -7.97
CA LEU A 412 7.05 -22.01 -8.54
C LEU A 412 7.55 -22.95 -7.45
N LEU A 413 7.38 -24.24 -7.66
CA LEU A 413 7.84 -25.26 -6.73
C LEU A 413 9.18 -25.79 -7.19
N LYS A 414 10.18 -25.75 -6.31
CA LYS A 414 11.53 -26.22 -6.59
C LYS A 414 12.05 -27.15 -5.51
N CYS A 415 12.98 -28.01 -5.91
CA CYS A 415 13.80 -28.80 -5.01
C CYS A 415 15.26 -28.70 -5.47
N ALA A 416 16.14 -28.22 -4.59
CA ALA A 416 17.54 -27.96 -4.89
C ALA A 416 17.73 -27.12 -6.19
N GLY A 417 16.89 -26.10 -6.36
CA GLY A 417 16.93 -25.20 -7.52
C GLY A 417 16.29 -25.73 -8.80
N GLN A 418 15.85 -26.98 -8.85
CA GLN A 418 15.16 -27.56 -10.00
C GLN A 418 13.64 -27.45 -9.85
N GLU A 419 12.95 -27.00 -10.91
CA GLU A 419 11.49 -26.93 -10.92
C GLU A 419 10.90 -28.35 -10.87
N VAL A 420 9.95 -28.55 -9.97
CA VAL A 420 9.28 -29.84 -9.74
C VAL A 420 7.77 -29.67 -9.79
N SER A 421 7.08 -30.69 -10.27
CA SER A 421 5.62 -30.76 -10.18
C SER A 421 5.19 -31.27 -8.80
N LEU A 422 3.97 -30.95 -8.38
CA LEU A 422 3.37 -31.55 -7.19
C LEU A 422 3.33 -33.08 -7.34
N THR A 423 3.76 -33.79 -6.30
CA THR A 423 3.67 -35.25 -6.28
C THR A 423 2.20 -35.66 -6.15
N ASP A 424 1.67 -36.31 -7.19
CA ASP A 424 0.31 -36.86 -7.14
C ASP A 424 0.28 -38.19 -6.39
N HIS A 425 0.01 -38.11 -5.09
CA HIS A 425 -0.16 -39.31 -4.27
C HIS A 425 -1.51 -40.03 -4.48
N ARG A 426 -2.42 -39.53 -5.34
CA ARG A 426 -3.72 -40.19 -5.60
C ARG A 426 -3.55 -41.58 -6.21
N HIS A 427 -2.42 -41.84 -6.88
CA HIS A 427 -2.15 -43.08 -7.60
C HIS A 427 -1.19 -44.04 -6.86
N SER A 428 -0.48 -43.58 -5.84
CA SER A 428 0.53 -44.41 -5.13
C SER A 428 -0.02 -45.13 -3.89
N GLY A 429 -1.26 -44.86 -3.49
CA GLY A 429 -1.85 -45.38 -2.25
C GLY A 429 -1.18 -44.90 -0.96
N LYS A 430 -0.14 -44.05 -1.07
CA LYS A 430 0.64 -43.45 0.02
C LYS A 430 0.41 -41.93 0.04
N THR A 431 -0.85 -41.50 0.10
CA THR A 431 -1.16 -40.10 0.44
C THR A 431 -0.65 -39.83 1.86
N PRO A 432 0.16 -38.79 2.07
CA PRO A 432 0.62 -38.47 3.41
C PRO A 432 -0.58 -38.05 4.25
N THR A 433 -0.82 -38.82 5.32
CA THR A 433 -1.96 -38.62 6.22
C THR A 433 -1.50 -37.94 7.50
N TYR A 434 -2.25 -36.93 7.94
CA TYR A 434 -2.04 -36.32 9.23
C TYR A 434 -2.20 -37.34 10.37
N GLN A 435 -1.25 -37.31 11.30
CA GLN A 435 -1.42 -37.90 12.63
C GLN A 435 -1.81 -36.79 13.60
N TYR A 436 -2.91 -37.00 14.31
CA TYR A 436 -3.43 -36.04 15.28
C TYR A 436 -3.04 -36.49 16.68
N ARG A 437 -2.41 -35.59 17.45
CA ARG A 437 -1.96 -35.87 18.81
C ARG A 437 -2.50 -34.83 19.76
N LEU A 438 -3.02 -35.28 20.90
CA LEU A 438 -3.39 -34.43 22.01
C LEU A 438 -2.50 -34.79 23.20
N THR A 439 -1.72 -33.81 23.68
CA THR A 439 -0.75 -34.01 24.77
C THR A 439 -1.19 -33.19 25.98
N PHE A 440 -1.31 -33.82 27.15
CA PHE A 440 -1.50 -33.12 28.42
C PHE A 440 -0.13 -32.78 29.04
N ILE A 441 0.08 -31.51 29.35
CA ILE A 441 1.30 -30.98 29.95
C ILE A 441 0.93 -30.44 31.34
N PRO A 442 1.25 -31.15 32.43
CA PRO A 442 0.91 -30.69 33.78
C PRO A 442 1.63 -29.39 34.13
N GLU A 443 0.99 -28.51 34.90
CA GLU A 443 1.64 -27.31 35.44
C GLU A 443 2.70 -27.73 36.48
N THR A 444 3.94 -27.28 36.29
CA THR A 444 5.00 -27.49 37.28
C THR A 444 4.89 -26.44 38.38
N ILE A 445 4.57 -26.86 39.61
CA ILE A 445 4.61 -26.00 40.79
C ILE A 445 6.08 -25.60 41.07
N PRO A 446 6.39 -24.34 41.43
CA PRO A 446 7.76 -23.92 41.73
C PRO A 446 8.42 -24.75 42.84
N MET A 447 9.55 -25.36 42.48
CA MET A 447 10.72 -25.94 43.20
C MET A 447 10.68 -26.45 44.66
N ASP A 448 9.59 -26.43 45.42
CA ASP A 448 9.55 -27.04 46.77
C ASP A 448 8.46 -28.10 46.98
N ALA A 449 7.65 -28.40 45.95
CA ALA A 449 6.65 -29.47 46.01
C ALA A 449 7.04 -30.61 45.06
N SER A 450 7.47 -31.74 45.62
CA SER A 450 7.75 -33.00 44.92
C SER A 450 6.48 -33.72 44.43
N VAL A 451 5.40 -32.97 44.18
CA VAL A 451 4.11 -33.50 43.73
C VAL A 451 3.70 -32.72 42.48
N LEU A 452 3.74 -33.40 41.32
CA LEU A 452 3.09 -32.92 40.11
C LEU A 452 1.57 -32.85 40.37
N ASP A 453 0.98 -31.67 40.28
CA ASP A 453 -0.48 -31.55 40.27
C ASP A 453 -0.99 -31.98 38.89
N LEU A 454 -1.52 -33.20 38.80
CA LEU A 454 -2.13 -33.72 37.58
C LEU A 454 -3.55 -33.15 37.34
N ARG A 455 -4.06 -32.28 38.23
CA ARG A 455 -5.39 -31.67 38.09
C ARG A 455 -5.36 -30.40 37.25
N THR A 456 -4.19 -29.77 37.11
CA THR A 456 -4.00 -28.52 36.36
C THR A 456 -2.91 -28.71 35.31
N GLY A 457 -3.19 -28.27 34.08
CA GLY A 457 -2.27 -28.47 32.97
C GLY A 457 -2.81 -27.97 31.63
N ILE A 458 -1.91 -27.90 30.66
CA ILE A 458 -2.17 -27.42 29.31
C ILE A 458 -2.42 -28.62 28.39
N LEU A 459 -3.53 -28.59 27.67
CA LEU A 459 -3.77 -29.53 26.58
C LEU A 459 -3.27 -28.93 25.27
N ARG A 460 -2.37 -29.66 24.62
CA ARG A 460 -1.74 -29.26 23.36
C ARG A 460 -2.21 -30.18 22.24
N ALA A 461 -2.96 -29.62 21.30
CA ALA A 461 -3.34 -30.29 20.07
C ALA A 461 -2.27 -30.06 19.00
N GLU A 462 -1.85 -31.14 18.34
CA GLU A 462 -0.77 -31.16 17.36
C GLU A 462 -1.20 -31.97 16.14
N CYS A 463 -0.79 -31.51 14.96
CA CYS A 463 -1.02 -32.20 13.69
C CYS A 463 0.33 -32.53 13.08
N TRP A 464 0.63 -33.80 12.89
CA TRP A 464 1.93 -34.28 12.43
C TRP A 464 1.82 -34.84 11.01
N LEU A 465 2.82 -34.56 10.19
CA LEU A 465 2.97 -35.14 8.86
C LEU A 465 4.39 -35.71 8.72
N GLY A 466 4.53 -37.02 8.96
CA GLY A 466 5.86 -37.60 9.21
C GLY A 466 6.50 -36.93 10.43
N GLU A 467 7.71 -36.42 10.27
CA GLU A 467 8.45 -35.70 11.33
C GLU A 467 8.07 -34.21 11.45
N SER A 468 7.31 -33.67 10.49
CA SER A 468 6.94 -32.25 10.50
C SER A 468 5.79 -31.99 11.46
N LYS A 469 5.99 -31.01 12.35
CA LYS A 469 5.05 -30.67 13.41
C LYS A 469 4.25 -29.43 13.06
N GLY A 470 2.94 -29.61 12.87
CA GLY A 470 1.96 -28.56 12.65
C GLY A 470 0.97 -28.40 13.81
N ARG A 471 0.04 -27.47 13.61
CA ARG A 471 -1.08 -27.21 14.52
C ARG A 471 -2.41 -27.46 13.78
N PRO A 472 -3.51 -27.72 14.51
CA PRO A 472 -4.84 -27.73 13.91
C PRO A 472 -5.12 -26.40 13.22
N SER A 473 -5.93 -26.44 12.16
CA SER A 473 -6.24 -25.32 11.29
C SER A 473 -6.84 -24.16 12.08
N VAL A 474 -6.01 -23.16 12.40
CA VAL A 474 -6.41 -22.04 13.27
C VAL A 474 -7.61 -21.27 12.70
N PRO A 475 -7.71 -20.99 11.39
CA PRO A 475 -8.81 -20.20 10.84
C PRO A 475 -10.20 -20.75 11.15
N ILE A 476 -10.39 -22.07 11.11
CA ILE A 476 -11.71 -22.67 11.34
C ILE A 476 -12.09 -22.65 12.82
N PHE A 477 -11.13 -22.85 13.73
CA PHE A 477 -11.38 -22.90 15.17
C PHE A 477 -11.29 -21.52 15.87
N ARG A 478 -11.11 -20.42 15.13
CA ARG A 478 -11.13 -19.04 15.67
C ARG A 478 -12.46 -18.64 16.33
N MET A 479 -13.52 -19.41 16.13
CA MET A 479 -14.80 -19.16 16.79
C MET A 479 -14.69 -19.18 18.32
N PHE A 480 -13.86 -20.06 18.89
CA PHE A 480 -13.70 -20.16 20.36
C PHE A 480 -13.12 -18.88 20.96
N PRO A 481 -11.90 -18.43 20.58
CA PRO A 481 -11.36 -17.18 21.13
C PRO A 481 -12.21 -15.96 20.75
N PHE A 482 -12.89 -15.98 19.60
CA PHE A 482 -13.81 -14.91 19.21
C PHE A 482 -15.00 -14.79 20.16
N LEU A 483 -15.70 -15.88 20.46
CA LEU A 483 -16.87 -15.85 21.34
C LEU A 483 -16.53 -15.41 22.77
N GLU A 484 -15.29 -15.65 23.20
CA GLU A 484 -14.86 -15.38 24.56
C GLU A 484 -14.32 -13.96 24.73
N HIS A 485 -13.39 -13.59 23.86
CA HIS A 485 -12.57 -12.40 24.05
C HIS A 485 -13.01 -11.23 23.18
N ALA A 486 -13.77 -11.45 22.10
CA ALA A 486 -14.14 -10.35 21.23
C ALA A 486 -15.05 -9.36 21.96
N LYS A 487 -14.69 -8.08 21.93
CA LYS A 487 -15.50 -6.98 22.47
C LYS A 487 -16.82 -6.79 21.72
N THR A 488 -16.88 -7.27 20.47
CA THR A 488 -18.05 -7.17 19.59
C THR A 488 -19.16 -8.16 19.95
N VAL A 489 -18.86 -9.20 20.73
CA VAL A 489 -19.85 -10.22 21.14
C VAL A 489 -20.59 -9.75 22.38
N SER A 490 -21.92 -9.80 22.35
CA SER A 490 -22.76 -9.35 23.46
C SER A 490 -22.57 -10.20 24.72
N SER A 491 -22.67 -9.56 25.89
CA SER A 491 -22.59 -10.26 27.19
C SER A 491 -23.64 -11.37 27.32
N GLY A 492 -24.81 -11.18 26.69
CA GLY A 492 -25.86 -12.19 26.62
C GLY A 492 -25.39 -13.46 25.92
N LEU A 493 -24.65 -13.34 24.81
CA LEU A 493 -24.15 -14.50 24.07
C LEU A 493 -22.95 -15.18 24.74
N LYS A 494 -22.16 -14.43 25.53
CA LYS A 494 -21.06 -14.96 26.35
C LYS A 494 -21.51 -15.82 27.53
N ALA A 495 -22.81 -15.86 27.84
CA ALA A 495 -23.35 -16.70 28.90
C ALA A 495 -22.99 -18.19 28.68
N LYS A 496 -22.50 -18.87 29.72
CA LYS A 496 -21.98 -20.25 29.67
C LYS A 496 -22.88 -21.20 28.86
N LYS A 497 -24.19 -21.20 29.13
CA LYS A 497 -25.18 -22.08 28.48
C LYS A 497 -25.30 -21.81 26.97
N ARG A 498 -25.43 -20.55 26.55
CA ARG A 498 -25.56 -20.18 25.12
C ARG A 498 -24.28 -20.46 24.36
N ARG A 499 -23.14 -20.15 24.96
CA ARG A 499 -21.82 -20.43 24.40
C ARG A 499 -21.63 -21.94 24.17
N ALA A 500 -22.00 -22.77 25.14
CA ALA A 500 -21.96 -24.24 24.98
C ALA A 500 -22.82 -24.72 23.80
N LEU A 501 -24.05 -24.20 23.66
CA LEU A 501 -24.92 -24.52 22.52
C LEU A 501 -24.31 -24.11 21.18
N LEU A 502 -23.68 -22.95 21.11
CA LEU A 502 -22.99 -22.48 19.90
C LEU A 502 -21.81 -23.37 19.55
N TYR A 503 -21.02 -23.79 20.54
CA TYR A 503 -19.90 -24.71 20.34
C TYR A 503 -20.37 -26.09 19.86
N ASP A 504 -21.38 -26.67 20.52
CA ASP A 504 -21.95 -27.97 20.11
C ASP A 504 -22.51 -27.92 18.70
N THR A 505 -23.18 -26.81 18.35
CA THR A 505 -23.70 -26.60 16.99
C THR A 505 -22.54 -26.48 16.00
N PHE A 506 -21.51 -25.69 16.32
CA PHE A 506 -20.34 -25.54 15.46
C PHE A 506 -19.62 -26.86 15.18
N PHE A 507 -19.43 -27.71 16.18
CA PHE A 507 -18.86 -29.06 15.96
C PHE A 507 -19.72 -29.94 15.07
N GLN A 508 -21.05 -29.87 15.20
CA GLN A 508 -21.95 -30.55 14.26
C GLN A 508 -21.77 -29.99 12.84
N LEU A 509 -21.69 -28.67 12.68
CA LEU A 509 -21.52 -28.01 11.38
C LEU A 509 -20.26 -28.47 10.64
N ILE A 510 -19.13 -28.66 11.34
CA ILE A 510 -17.88 -29.11 10.73
C ILE A 510 -18.01 -30.49 10.06
N GLY A 511 -18.90 -31.35 10.57
CA GLY A 511 -19.18 -32.67 9.99
C GLY A 511 -20.08 -32.66 8.75
N HIS A 512 -20.60 -31.50 8.33
CA HIS A 512 -21.55 -31.38 7.22
C HIS A 512 -21.01 -30.51 6.08
N HIS A 513 -20.91 -31.08 4.88
CA HIS A 513 -20.43 -30.38 3.69
C HIS A 513 -21.54 -29.79 2.81
N LYS A 514 -22.82 -30.01 3.17
CA LYS A 514 -23.97 -29.54 2.38
C LYS A 514 -24.52 -28.22 2.94
N PRO A 515 -24.63 -27.14 2.12
CA PRO A 515 -25.19 -25.86 2.56
C PRO A 515 -26.65 -25.94 3.05
N SER A 516 -27.42 -26.94 2.59
CA SER A 516 -28.77 -27.19 3.08
C SER A 516 -28.78 -27.68 4.53
N ASP A 517 -27.83 -28.53 4.88
CA ASP A 517 -27.77 -29.21 6.18
C ASP A 517 -27.22 -28.27 7.24
N VAL A 518 -26.19 -27.49 6.88
CA VAL A 518 -25.69 -26.37 7.69
C VAL A 518 -26.80 -25.37 8.01
N ARG A 519 -27.60 -24.95 7.02
CA ARG A 519 -28.73 -24.03 7.25
C ARG A 519 -29.80 -24.63 8.17
N LYS A 520 -30.09 -25.93 8.07
CA LYS A 520 -31.03 -26.61 8.97
C LYS A 520 -30.52 -26.63 10.41
N LEU A 521 -29.24 -26.94 10.62
CA LEU A 521 -28.61 -26.97 11.94
C LEU A 521 -28.55 -25.59 12.59
N VAL A 522 -28.16 -24.56 11.85
CA VAL A 522 -28.18 -23.17 12.35
C VAL A 522 -29.60 -22.78 12.77
N LYS A 523 -30.61 -23.06 11.93
CA LYS A 523 -32.02 -22.78 12.25
C LYS A 523 -32.51 -23.53 13.49
N ALA A 524 -32.11 -24.79 13.66
CA ALA A 524 -32.47 -25.59 14.83
C ALA A 524 -31.83 -25.07 16.11
N CYS A 525 -30.56 -24.63 16.06
CA CYS A 525 -29.87 -24.03 17.20
C CYS A 525 -30.55 -22.72 17.65
N ILE A 526 -30.79 -21.79 16.73
CA ILE A 526 -31.36 -20.48 17.06
C ILE A 526 -32.86 -20.52 17.38
N ALA A 527 -33.52 -21.67 17.21
CA ALA A 527 -34.91 -21.89 17.60
C ALA A 527 -35.06 -22.28 19.08
N GLN A 528 -33.95 -22.59 19.76
CA GLN A 528 -33.96 -22.94 21.18
C GLN A 528 -34.32 -21.73 22.06
N ASP A 529 -34.96 -21.98 23.21
CA ASP A 529 -35.49 -20.95 24.11
C ASP A 529 -34.41 -19.99 24.62
N GLU A 530 -33.17 -20.45 24.69
CA GLU A 530 -31.99 -19.67 25.08
C GLU A 530 -31.75 -18.46 24.18
N PHE A 531 -32.20 -18.52 22.91
CA PHE A 531 -32.05 -17.47 21.91
C PHE A 531 -33.35 -16.69 21.63
N ARG A 532 -34.36 -16.78 22.50
CA ARG A 532 -35.65 -16.09 22.36
C ARG A 532 -35.54 -14.58 22.04
N PRO A 533 -34.61 -13.79 22.62
CA PRO A 533 -34.44 -12.39 22.24
C PRO A 533 -33.95 -12.25 20.80
N PHE A 534 -34.69 -11.51 19.97
CA PHE A 534 -34.39 -11.35 18.53
C PHE A 534 -32.95 -10.91 18.25
N LYS A 535 -32.40 -9.99 19.05
CA LYS A 535 -31.01 -9.53 18.89
C LYS A 535 -29.98 -10.65 19.09
N LEU A 536 -30.18 -11.51 20.10
CA LEU A 536 -29.29 -12.65 20.36
C LEU A 536 -29.41 -13.71 19.26
N LYS A 537 -30.62 -13.91 18.74
CA LYS A 537 -30.88 -14.82 17.62
C LYS A 537 -30.10 -14.41 16.37
N ALA A 538 -30.21 -13.13 15.98
CA ALA A 538 -29.52 -12.59 14.81
C ALA A 538 -27.99 -12.63 14.97
N GLU A 539 -27.49 -12.29 16.15
CA GLU A 539 -26.05 -12.36 16.46
C GLU A 539 -25.51 -13.79 16.42
N ALA A 540 -26.21 -14.75 17.04
CA ALA A 540 -25.88 -16.17 17.01
C ALA A 540 -25.83 -16.72 15.58
N GLU A 541 -26.85 -16.39 14.78
CA GLU A 541 -26.92 -16.80 13.37
C GLU A 541 -25.74 -16.25 12.56
N GLN A 542 -25.41 -14.96 12.71
CA GLN A 542 -24.27 -14.34 12.03
C GLN A 542 -22.94 -15.00 12.39
N ILE A 543 -22.72 -15.31 13.67
CA ILE A 543 -21.48 -15.96 14.12
C ILE A 543 -21.38 -17.38 13.55
N LEU A 544 -22.44 -18.19 13.66
CA LEU A 544 -22.44 -19.54 13.12
C LEU A 544 -22.23 -19.54 11.60
N GLN A 545 -22.87 -18.63 10.86
CA GLN A 545 -22.67 -18.50 9.42
C GLN A 545 -21.22 -18.09 9.07
N ARG A 546 -20.67 -17.11 9.80
CA ARG A 546 -19.29 -16.63 9.59
C ARG A 546 -18.26 -17.75 9.73
N PHE A 547 -18.39 -18.59 10.76
CA PHE A 547 -17.40 -19.64 11.05
C PHE A 547 -17.70 -21.00 10.41
N SER A 548 -18.91 -21.21 9.88
CA SER A 548 -19.23 -22.41 9.08
C SER A 548 -18.95 -22.26 7.58
N SER A 549 -18.78 -21.02 7.09
CA SER A 549 -18.44 -20.79 5.68
C SER A 549 -17.16 -21.52 5.25
N PRO A 550 -16.06 -21.50 6.02
CA PRO A 550 -14.89 -22.30 5.70
C PRO A 550 -15.21 -23.79 5.65
N ALA A 551 -15.96 -24.33 6.62
CA ALA A 551 -16.33 -25.76 6.70
C ALA A 551 -17.06 -26.31 5.44
N LEU A 552 -17.74 -25.43 4.71
CA LEU A 552 -18.44 -25.75 3.46
C LEU A 552 -17.55 -25.73 2.22
N GLU A 553 -16.37 -25.11 2.31
CA GLU A 553 -15.46 -24.90 1.20
C GLU A 553 -14.24 -25.83 1.35
N PRO A 554 -14.24 -27.01 0.71
CA PRO A 554 -13.14 -27.97 0.90
C PRO A 554 -11.81 -27.34 0.48
N SER A 555 -10.76 -27.62 1.25
CA SER A 555 -9.43 -27.05 1.04
C SER A 555 -8.33 -28.09 1.17
N VAL A 556 -7.18 -27.77 0.58
CA VAL A 556 -5.95 -28.55 0.68
C VAL A 556 -4.84 -27.69 1.25
N ARG A 557 -3.93 -28.27 2.02
CA ARG A 557 -2.73 -27.61 2.52
C ARG A 557 -1.53 -27.98 1.66
N LEU A 558 -0.75 -26.99 1.23
CA LEU A 558 0.57 -27.23 0.65
C LEU A 558 1.55 -27.60 1.77
N VAL A 559 2.28 -28.70 1.60
CA VAL A 559 3.22 -29.24 2.59
C VAL A 559 4.47 -29.79 1.91
N VAL A 560 5.53 -29.95 2.70
CA VAL A 560 6.71 -30.72 2.31
C VAL A 560 6.65 -32.07 3.02
N HIS A 561 6.75 -33.16 2.27
CA HIS A 561 6.78 -34.52 2.81
C HIS A 561 7.82 -35.37 2.07
N ASP A 562 8.69 -36.06 2.82
CA ASP A 562 9.80 -36.85 2.28
C ASP A 562 10.64 -36.11 1.23
N GLY A 563 10.86 -34.80 1.43
CA GLY A 563 11.62 -33.95 0.52
C GLY A 563 10.87 -33.51 -0.75
N HIS A 564 9.56 -33.75 -0.84
CA HIS A 564 8.75 -33.41 -2.00
C HIS A 564 7.62 -32.45 -1.64
N TRP A 565 7.19 -31.64 -2.62
CA TRP A 565 6.01 -30.80 -2.50
C TRP A 565 4.73 -31.61 -2.72
N CYS A 566 3.82 -31.54 -1.74
CA CYS A 566 2.57 -32.28 -1.76
C CYS A 566 1.40 -31.39 -1.35
N VAL A 567 0.19 -31.75 -1.77
CA VAL A 567 -1.04 -31.18 -1.25
C VAL A 567 -1.81 -32.23 -0.46
N VAL A 568 -2.26 -31.88 0.75
CA VAL A 568 -3.00 -32.79 1.64
C VAL A 568 -4.37 -32.20 1.93
N VAL A 569 -5.42 -33.01 1.90
CA VAL A 569 -6.78 -32.56 2.20
C VAL A 569 -6.88 -32.14 3.66
N ASN A 570 -7.46 -30.97 3.90
CA ASN A 570 -7.76 -30.51 5.26
C ASN A 570 -8.99 -31.26 5.79
N ASP A 571 -8.77 -32.17 6.75
CA ASP A 571 -9.83 -32.93 7.40
C ASP A 571 -10.21 -32.27 8.73
N TRP A 572 -11.01 -31.21 8.63
CA TRP A 572 -11.45 -30.45 9.79
C TRP A 572 -12.31 -31.25 10.76
N ALA A 573 -13.04 -32.25 10.26
CA ALA A 573 -13.84 -33.15 11.10
C ALA A 573 -12.96 -33.97 12.03
N LYS A 574 -11.81 -34.47 11.56
CA LYS A 574 -10.81 -35.13 12.42
C LYS A 574 -10.12 -34.16 13.36
N GLU A 575 -9.73 -32.98 12.89
CA GLU A 575 -9.14 -31.95 13.77
C GLU A 575 -10.10 -31.54 14.90
N ALA A 576 -11.39 -31.45 14.61
CA ALA A 576 -12.41 -31.11 15.59
C ALA A 576 -12.45 -32.09 16.76
N LEU A 577 -12.14 -33.38 16.53
CA LEU A 577 -12.09 -34.39 17.60
C LEU A 577 -11.06 -34.06 18.68
N LEU A 578 -10.00 -33.30 18.36
CA LEU A 578 -9.01 -32.84 19.34
C LEU A 578 -9.58 -31.84 20.36
N TYR A 579 -10.69 -31.20 20.01
CA TYR A 579 -11.38 -30.21 20.84
C TYR A 579 -12.64 -30.78 21.50
N VAL A 580 -13.14 -31.91 21.04
CA VAL A 580 -14.25 -32.64 21.68
C VAL A 580 -13.67 -33.50 22.81
N ILE A 581 -13.22 -32.85 23.88
CA ILE A 581 -12.76 -33.56 25.07
C ILE A 581 -13.94 -33.67 26.05
N PRO A 582 -14.49 -34.88 26.27
CA PRO A 582 -15.43 -35.09 27.35
C PRO A 582 -14.63 -35.14 28.66
N TYR A 583 -14.55 -34.04 29.38
CA TYR A 583 -14.21 -34.14 30.80
C TYR A 583 -15.45 -34.65 31.55
N MET A 584 -15.26 -35.70 32.35
CA MET A 584 -16.22 -36.24 33.31
C MET A 584 -16.11 -35.51 34.65
#